data_AF-A0A1V6D281-F1
#
_entry.id   AF-A0A1V6D281-F1
#
_cell.length_a   1.000
_cell.length_b   1.000
_cell.length_c   1.000
_cell.angle_alpha   90.00
_cell.angle_beta   90.00
_cell.angle_gamma   90.00
#
_symmetry.space_group_name_H-M   'P 1'
#
loop_
_entity.id
_entity.type
_entity.pdbx_description
1 polymer ?
#
loop_
_entity_poly.entity_id
_entity_poly.type
_entity_poly.pdbx_seq_one_letter_code
_entity_poly.pdbx_strand_id
1 'polypeptide(L)' 'MNEHEMEDLLANLLQNEDEAPDVRRVTTFEEAGILTYNRGLIVRTEDGSEFQITIVRSR' A
#
# COMPACT_ATOMS: atom_id res chain seq x y z
N MET A 1 16.25 -5.54 2.04
CA MET A 1 14.80 -5.32 2.01
C MET A 1 14.22 -5.46 3.40
N ASN A 2 13.98 -4.32 4.05
CA ASN A 2 13.16 -4.17 5.24
C ASN A 2 11.71 -3.81 4.83
N GLU A 3 10.82 -3.67 5.81
CA GLU A 3 9.39 -3.39 5.62
C GLU A 3 9.13 -2.03 4.96
N HIS A 4 9.98 -1.03 5.22
CA HIS A 4 9.89 0.27 4.58
C HIS A 4 10.29 0.20 3.11
N GLU A 5 11.40 -0.47 2.80
CA GLU A 5 11.82 -0.72 1.42
C GLU A 5 10.76 -1.53 0.64
N MET A 6 10.06 -2.47 1.30
CA MET A 6 8.95 -3.21 0.71
C MET A 6 7.69 -2.34 0.53
N GLU A 7 7.39 -1.45 1.48
CA GLU A 7 6.30 -0.47 1.39
C GLU A 7 6.48 0.44 0.19
N ASP A 8 7.67 1.01 0.04
CA ASP A 8 7.99 1.89 -1.09
C ASP A 8 7.90 1.13 -2.42
N LEU A 9 8.41 -0.11 -2.47
CA LEU A 9 8.32 -0.94 -3.66
C LEU A 9 6.87 -1.22 -4.07
N LEU A 10 6.02 -1.64 -3.11
CA LEU A 10 4.62 -1.92 -3.38
C LEU A 10 3.84 -0.64 -3.73
N ALA A 11 4.12 0.47 -3.05
CA ALA A 11 3.47 1.74 -3.34
C ALA A 11 3.77 2.19 -4.77
N ASN A 12 5.03 2.12 -5.20
CA ASN A 12 5.43 2.48 -6.56
C ASN A 12 4.80 1.56 -7.62
N LEU A 13 4.74 0.25 -7.37
CA LEU A 13 4.10 -0.70 -8.30
C LEU A 13 2.59 -0.45 -8.41
N LEU A 14 1.90 -0.27 -7.28
CA LEU A 14 0.45 -0.08 -7.25
C LEU A 14 0.01 1.31 -7.72
N GLN A 15 0.90 2.32 -7.71
CA GLN A 15 0.63 3.64 -8.29
C GLN A 15 0.91 3.71 -9.80
N ASN A 16 1.56 2.69 -10.38
CA ASN A 16 1.82 2.65 -11.80
C ASN A 16 0.58 2.15 -12.54
N GLU A 17 -0.04 3.02 -13.36
CA GLU A 17 -1.26 2.71 -14.12
C GLU A 17 -1.07 1.55 -15.13
N ASP A 18 0.14 1.34 -15.65
CA ASP A 18 0.43 0.22 -16.57
C ASP A 18 0.51 -1.13 -15.83
N GLU A 19 0.96 -1.14 -14.58
CA GLU A 19 1.12 -2.35 -13.74
C GLU A 19 -0.16 -2.67 -12.95
N ALA A 20 -0.90 -1.64 -12.53
CA ALA A 20 -2.08 -1.75 -11.68
C ALA A 20 -3.20 -0.80 -12.15
N PRO A 21 -3.79 -1.01 -13.34
CA PRO A 21 -4.78 -0.11 -13.94
C PRO A 21 -6.08 0.04 -13.14
N ASP A 22 -6.41 -0.95 -12.30
CA ASP A 22 -7.62 -0.93 -11.47
C ASP A 22 -7.42 -0.17 -10.14
N VAL A 23 -6.19 0.26 -9.83
CA VAL A 23 -5.87 0.99 -8.60
C VAL A 23 -6.01 2.48 -8.83
N ARG A 24 -6.96 3.08 -8.09
CA ARG A 24 -7.23 4.52 -8.14
C ARG A 24 -6.29 5.32 -7.25
N ARG A 25 -5.97 4.77 -6.07
CA ARG A 25 -5.18 5.47 -5.07
C ARG A 25 -4.50 4.50 -4.12
N VAL A 26 -3.25 4.81 -3.80
CA VAL A 26 -2.47 4.17 -2.75
C VAL A 26 -2.08 5.22 -1.73
N THR A 27 -2.17 4.90 -0.44
CA THR A 27 -1.80 5.80 0.67
C THR A 27 -1.18 4.96 1.78
N THR A 28 -0.09 5.40 2.39
CA THR A 28 0.53 4.62 3.48
C THR A 28 -0.33 4.66 4.74
N PHE A 29 -0.14 3.71 5.66
CA PHE A 29 -0.78 3.74 6.98
C PHE A 29 -0.45 5.01 7.76
N GLU A 30 0.79 5.51 7.63
CA GLU A 30 1.22 6.79 8.23
C GLU A 30 0.42 7.97 7.66
N GLU A 31 0.33 8.08 6.34
CA GLU A 31 -0.44 9.15 5.67
C GLU A 31 -1.94 9.07 5.95
N ALA A 32 -2.48 7.86 6.06
CA ALA A 32 -3.89 7.61 6.39
C ALA A 32 -4.19 7.75 7.90
N GLY A 33 -3.18 7.96 8.74
CA GLY A 33 -3.35 8.11 10.20
C GLY A 33 -3.80 6.83 10.90
N ILE A 34 -3.44 5.65 10.37
CA ILE A 34 -3.79 4.36 10.97
C ILE A 34 -2.93 4.14 12.23
N LEU A 35 -3.58 3.91 13.37
CA LEU A 35 -2.90 3.69 14.64
C LEU A 35 -2.37 2.25 14.75
N THR A 36 -1.20 2.00 14.18
CA THR A 36 -0.51 0.70 14.19
C THR A 36 1.00 0.87 14.16
N TYR A 37 1.74 -0.17 14.59
CA TYR A 37 3.20 -0.23 14.46
C TYR A 37 3.66 -0.84 13.12
N ASN A 38 2.75 -1.46 12.38
CA ASN A 38 3.08 -2.07 11.10
C ASN A 38 3.15 -1.03 9.98
N ARG A 39 4.03 -1.29 9.01
CA ARG A 39 4.01 -0.65 7.69
C ARG A 39 2.86 -1.19 6.87
N GLY A 40 2.33 -0.41 5.95
CA GLY A 40 1.20 -0.86 5.14
C GLY A 40 0.58 0.22 4.28
N LEU A 41 -0.32 -0.23 3.40
CA LEU A 41 -0.96 0.59 2.39
C LEU A 41 -2.48 0.45 2.49
N ILE A 42 -3.17 1.58 2.33
CA ILE A 42 -4.58 1.62 1.94
C ILE A 42 -4.63 1.72 0.42
N VAL A 43 -5.30 0.76 -0.22
CA VAL A 43 -5.48 0.69 -1.67
C VAL A 43 -6.96 0.87 -1.97
N ARG A 44 -7.28 1.92 -2.73
CA ARG A 44 -8.63 2.15 -3.27
C ARG A 44 -8.62 1.86 -4.76
N THR A 45 -9.56 1.04 -5.20
CA THR A 45 -9.74 0.66 -6.60
C THR A 45 -10.74 1.57 -7.30
N GLU A 46 -10.79 1.51 -8.64
CA GLU A 46 -11.70 2.33 -9.46
C GLU A 46 -13.18 2.05 -9.19
N ASP A 47 -13.53 0.81 -8.82
CA ASP A 47 -14.89 0.42 -8.42
C ASP A 47 -15.31 0.95 -7.03
N GLY A 48 -14.40 1.65 -6.33
CA GLY A 48 -14.61 2.21 -5.00
C GLY A 48 -14.34 1.24 -3.85
N SER A 49 -13.94 0.00 -4.12
CA SER A 49 -13.51 -0.94 -3.09
C SER A 49 -12.23 -0.44 -2.42
N GLU A 50 -12.06 -0.79 -1.14
CA GLU A 50 -10.91 -0.39 -0.34
C GLU A 50 -10.32 -1.59 0.41
N PHE A 51 -9.01 -1.73 0.30
CA PHE A 51 -8.25 -2.83 0.92
C PHE A 51 -7.10 -2.27 1.75
N GLN A 52 -6.77 -2.98 2.83
CA GLN A 52 -5.57 -2.71 3.62
C GLN A 52 -4.54 -3.81 3.37
N ILE A 53 -3.32 -3.41 3.01
CA ILE A 53 -2.18 -4.30 2.87
C ILE A 53 -1.25 -4.04 4.06
N THR A 54 -1.08 -5.04 4.92
CA THR A 54 -0.13 -4.95 6.03
C THR A 54 1.16 -5.65 5.63
N ILE A 55 2.29 -4.99 5.86
CA ILE A 55 3.62 -5.51 5.52
C ILE A 55 4.27 -6.03 6.79
N VAL A 56 4.55 -7.33 6.81
CA VAL A 56 5.21 -8.00 7.91
C VAL A 56 6.38 -8.78 7.35
N ARG A 57 7.60 -8.44 7.76
CA ARG A 57 8.77 -9.24 7.41
C ARG A 57 8.81 -10.48 8.30
N SER A 58 8.86 -11.65 7.68
CA SER A 58 9.14 -12.90 8.38
C SER A 58 10.62 -13.00 8.79
N ARG A 59 11.02 -14.10 9.42
CA ARG A 59 12.41 -14.39 9.82
C ARG A 59 13.40 -14.21 8.66
#